data_AF-A0A0U5ICS1-F1
#
_entry.id   AF-A0A0U5ICS1-F1
#
_cell.length_a   1.000
_cell.length_b   1.000
_cell.length_c   1.000
_cell.angle_alpha   90.00
_cell.angle_beta   90.00
_cell.angle_gamma   90.00
#
_symmetry.space_group_name_H-M   'P 1'
#
loop_
_entity.id
_entity.type
_entity.pdbx_description
1 polymer ?
#
loop_
_entity_poly.entity_id
_entity_poly.type
_entity_poly.pdbx_seq_one_letter_code
_entity_poly.pdbx_strand_id
1 'polypeptide(L)'
;MKCAMLLTGNGPIVILTSYTSLENPDLLERLKDKGIPKFLAYEIPMELAEERYKGHFKKVMNGFTESDSLRVLDHNGHRAFNLFTFAELGTPLAHESPLDDLYHHH
;
A
#
# COMPACT_ATOMS: atom_id res chain seq x y z
N MET A 1 1.18 -3.66 11.97
CA MET A 1 0.27 -3.13 10.93
C MET A 1 0.81 -1.80 10.42
N LYS A 2 0.75 -1.58 9.11
CA LYS A 2 1.08 -0.33 8.45
C LYS A 2 0.00 0.07 7.44
N CYS A 3 -0.11 1.37 7.20
CA CYS A 3 -0.85 1.95 6.08
C CYS A 3 0.15 2.60 5.13
N ALA A 4 0.00 2.38 3.82
CA ALA A 4 0.90 2.98 2.85
C ALA A 4 0.20 3.33 1.54
N MET A 5 0.58 4.46 0.96
CA MET A 5 0.27 4.77 -0.43
C MET A 5 1.38 4.22 -1.32
N LEU A 6 1.02 3.33 -2.23
CA LEU A 6 1.93 2.82 -3.27
C LEU A 6 1.69 3.61 -4.55
N LEU A 7 2.71 4.30 -5.05
CA LEU A 7 2.72 4.81 -6.42
C LEU A 7 3.19 3.69 -7.35
N THR A 8 2.27 3.22 -8.20
CA THR A 8 2.52 2.11 -9.15
C THR A 8 2.44 2.62 -10.60
N GLY A 9 2.74 1.77 -11.57
CA GLY A 9 2.62 2.12 -13.00
C GLY A 9 1.19 2.52 -13.44
N ASN A 10 0.17 2.00 -12.77
CA ASN A 10 -1.24 2.34 -13.05
C ASN A 10 -1.79 3.45 -12.15
N GLY A 11 -0.92 4.07 -11.36
CA GLY A 11 -1.26 5.13 -10.42
C GLY A 11 -1.30 4.68 -8.96
N PRO A 12 -1.75 5.58 -8.07
CA PRO A 12 -1.64 5.38 -6.63
C PRO A 12 -2.70 4.42 -6.09
N ILE A 13 -2.35 3.62 -5.08
CA ILE A 13 -3.31 2.85 -4.27
C ILE A 13 -2.94 2.99 -2.80
N VAL A 14 -3.91 2.90 -1.89
CA VAL A 14 -3.62 2.87 -0.45
C VAL A 14 -3.90 1.47 0.07
N ILE A 15 -2.93 0.89 0.77
CA ILE A 15 -3.02 -0.44 1.36
C ILE A 15 -2.90 -0.39 2.88
N LEU A 16 -3.48 -1.41 3.51
CA LEU A 16 -3.29 -1.76 4.91
C LEU A 16 -2.68 -3.15 4.97
N THR A 17 -1.66 -3.34 5.79
CA THR A 17 -0.99 -4.63 5.95
C THR A 17 -0.73 -4.94 7.41
N SER A 18 -0.93 -6.19 7.84
CA SER A 18 -0.63 -6.61 9.21
C SER A 18 0.87 -6.61 9.52
N TYR A 19 1.72 -6.74 8.49
CA TYR A 19 3.17 -6.69 8.62
C TYR A 19 3.67 -5.37 9.26
N THR A 20 4.84 -5.45 9.89
CA THR A 20 5.49 -4.31 10.56
C THR A 20 6.51 -3.59 9.69
N SER A 21 6.74 -4.04 8.45
CA SER A 21 7.61 -3.42 7.47
C SER A 21 7.00 -3.50 6.07
N LEU A 22 7.19 -2.45 5.27
CA LEU A 22 6.83 -2.44 3.84
C LEU A 22 7.85 -3.21 2.99
N GLU A 23 9.00 -3.56 3.56
CA GLU A 23 10.03 -4.41 2.96
C GLU A 23 9.92 -5.88 3.40
N ASN A 24 8.83 -6.24 4.10
CA ASN A 24 8.61 -7.63 4.49
C ASN A 24 8.55 -8.53 3.24
N PRO A 25 9.35 -9.61 3.13
CA PRO A 25 9.41 -10.45 1.94
C PRO A 25 8.05 -11.01 1.51
N ASP A 26 7.23 -11.46 2.46
CA ASP A 26 5.91 -12.03 2.17
C ASP A 26 4.92 -10.96 1.68
N LEU A 27 5.09 -9.70 2.09
CA LEU A 27 4.33 -8.57 1.53
C LEU A 27 4.72 -8.32 0.08
N LEU A 28 6.02 -8.26 -0.18
CA LEU A 28 6.58 -7.97 -1.50
C LEU A 28 6.19 -9.05 -2.51
N GLU A 29 6.28 -10.33 -2.12
CA GLU A 29 5.83 -11.45 -2.95
C GLU A 29 4.32 -11.35 -3.25
N ARG A 30 3.48 -11.07 -2.24
CA ARG A 30 2.04 -10.89 -2.45
C ARG A 30 1.70 -9.69 -3.36
N LEU A 31 2.46 -8.60 -3.28
CA LEU A 31 2.29 -7.44 -4.16
C LEU A 31 2.72 -7.78 -5.59
N LYS A 32 3.83 -8.51 -5.75
CA LYS A 32 4.31 -9.05 -7.03
C LYS A 32 3.26 -9.94 -7.70
N ASP A 33 2.70 -10.91 -6.96
CA ASP A 33 1.65 -11.81 -7.45
C ASP A 33 0.35 -11.07 -7.86
N LYS A 34 0.16 -9.86 -7.32
CA LYS A 34 -0.94 -8.95 -7.70
C LYS A 34 -0.60 -8.00 -8.85
N GLY A 35 0.54 -8.20 -9.50
CA GLY A 35 1.00 -7.38 -10.62
C GLY A 35 1.59 -6.03 -10.21
N ILE A 36 2.07 -5.89 -8.96
CA ILE A 36 2.72 -4.68 -8.45
C ILE A 36 4.18 -5.00 -8.06
N PRO A 37 5.05 -5.32 -9.03
CA PRO A 37 6.43 -5.71 -8.77
C PRO A 37 7.37 -4.51 -8.53
N LYS A 38 6.93 -3.30 -8.85
CA LYS A 38 7.72 -2.06 -8.75
C LYS A 38 6.85 -0.90 -8.28
N PHE A 39 7.27 -0.20 -7.23
CA PHE A 39 6.52 0.91 -6.64
C PHE A 39 7.39 1.85 -5.81
N LEU A 40 6.86 3.05 -5.55
CA LEU A 40 7.31 3.92 -4.45
C LEU A 40 6.26 3.87 -3.34
N ALA A 41 6.66 3.54 -2.12
CA ALA A 41 5.78 3.47 -0.98
C ALA A 41 5.98 4.68 -0.05
N TYR A 42 4.91 5.41 0.20
CA TYR A 42 4.84 6.39 1.27
C TYR A 42 4.07 5.79 2.43
N GLU A 43 4.70 5.75 3.61
CA GLU A 43 4.00 5.35 4.81
C GLU A 43 3.03 6.46 5.25
N ILE A 44 1.79 6.08 5.53
CA ILE A 44 0.78 7.01 6.04
C ILE A 44 0.63 6.73 7.55
N PRO A 45 0.80 7.73 8.41
CA PRO A 45 0.49 7.59 9.83
C PRO A 45 -0.94 7.06 10.02
N MET A 46 -1.10 6.00 10.82
CA MET A 46 -2.39 5.32 11.00
C MET A 46 -3.51 6.28 11.45
N GLU A 47 -3.18 7.18 12.37
CA GLU A 47 -4.10 8.21 12.87
C GLU A 47 -4.57 9.14 11.75
N LEU A 48 -3.66 9.56 10.87
CA LEU A 48 -3.96 10.41 9.72
C LEU A 48 -4.82 9.68 8.69
N ALA A 49 -4.55 8.38 8.44
CA ALA A 49 -5.38 7.56 7.57
C ALA A 49 -6.81 7.43 8.13
N GLU A 50 -6.96 7.18 9.43
CA GLU A 50 -8.28 7.09 10.07
C GLU A 50 -9.04 8.43 10.01
N GLU A 51 -8.36 9.55 10.28
CA GLU A 51 -8.95 10.89 10.23
C GLU A 51 -9.50 11.22 8.82
N ARG A 52 -8.72 10.92 7.78
CA ARG A 52 -9.04 11.27 6.38
C ARG A 52 -10.08 10.32 5.77
N TYR A 53 -9.97 9.02 6.03
CA TYR A 53 -10.87 8.01 5.47
C TYR A 53 -12.12 7.73 6.32
N LYS A 54 -12.14 8.15 7.59
CA LYS A 54 -13.31 8.13 8.49
C LYS A 54 -14.03 6.78 8.50
N GLY A 55 -15.33 6.77 8.18
CA GLY A 55 -16.16 5.57 8.17
C GLY A 55 -15.68 4.51 7.18
N HIS A 56 -15.01 4.89 6.09
CA HIS A 56 -14.43 3.93 5.15
C HIS A 56 -13.28 3.16 5.79
N PHE A 57 -12.41 3.86 6.52
CA PHE A 57 -11.33 3.24 7.28
C PHE A 57 -11.87 2.18 8.25
N LYS A 58 -12.88 2.55 9.06
CA LYS A 58 -13.51 1.63 10.03
C LYS A 58 -14.13 0.40 9.37
N LYS A 59 -14.74 0.56 8.17
CA LYS A 59 -15.29 -0.56 7.40
C LYS A 59 -14.20 -1.51 6.91
N VAL A 60 -13.11 -0.99 6.37
CA VAL A 60 -11.99 -1.81 5.87
C VAL A 60 -11.24 -2.50 7.01
N MET A 61 -11.12 -1.84 8.16
CA MET A 61 -10.52 -2.39 9.37
C MET A 61 -11.39 -3.43 10.08
N ASN A 62 -12.71 -3.41 9.85
CA ASN A 62 -13.60 -4.37 10.48
C ASN A 62 -13.29 -5.80 10.00
N GLY A 63 -13.04 -6.69 10.96
CA GLY A 63 -12.62 -8.07 10.70
C GLY A 63 -11.24 -8.19 10.07
N PHE A 64 -10.39 -7.15 10.13
CA PHE A 64 -8.98 -7.25 9.73
C PHE A 64 -8.21 -8.02 10.81
N THR A 65 -7.93 -9.29 10.53
CA THR A 65 -7.19 -10.19 11.42
C THR A 65 -5.75 -10.33 10.96
N GLU A 66 -4.88 -10.94 11.79
CA GLU A 66 -3.49 -11.21 11.40
C GLU A 66 -3.37 -12.10 10.15
N SER A 67 -4.36 -12.96 9.90
CA SER A 67 -4.43 -13.81 8.69
C SER A 67 -4.76 -13.02 7.41
N ASP A 68 -5.34 -11.81 7.54
CA ASP A 68 -5.56 -10.90 6.43
C ASP A 68 -4.35 -9.99 6.27
N SER A 69 -3.26 -10.52 5.69
CA SER A 69 -1.97 -9.83 5.66
C SER A 69 -1.94 -8.57 4.80
N LEU A 70 -2.92 -8.36 3.91
CA LEU A 70 -3.00 -7.23 2.97
C LEU A 70 -4.45 -6.92 2.56
N ARG A 71 -4.88 -5.66 2.71
CA ARG A 71 -6.13 -5.10 2.15
C ARG A 71 -5.87 -3.79 1.43
N VAL A 72 -6.69 -3.49 0.44
CA VAL A 72 -6.68 -2.18 -0.20
C VAL A 72 -7.69 -1.27 0.51
N LEU A 73 -7.20 -0.16 1.05
CA LEU A 73 -8.02 0.88 1.66
C LEU A 73 -8.61 1.80 0.59
N ASP A 74 -7.86 2.15 -0.45
CA ASP A 74 -8.34 3.01 -1.52
C ASP A 74 -7.84 2.57 -2.90
N HIS A 75 -8.79 2.21 -3.76
CA HIS A 75 -8.55 1.89 -5.16
C HIS A 75 -8.63 3.13 -6.07
N ASN A 76 -9.17 4.26 -5.59
CA ASN A 76 -9.26 5.48 -6.37
C ASN A 76 -7.96 6.27 -6.24
N GLY A 77 -7.03 6.03 -7.16
CA GLY A 77 -5.70 6.64 -7.13
C GLY A 77 -5.69 8.16 -7.17
N HIS A 78 -6.62 8.79 -7.89
CA HIS A 78 -6.74 10.25 -7.91
C HIS A 78 -7.11 10.79 -6.52
N ARG A 79 -8.08 10.17 -5.83
CA ARG A 79 -8.44 10.56 -4.47
C ARG A 79 -7.28 10.30 -3.52
N ALA A 80 -6.72 9.09 -3.52
CA ALA A 80 -5.62 8.70 -2.64
C ALA A 80 -4.44 9.67 -2.71
N PHE A 81 -4.02 10.03 -3.93
CA PHE A 81 -2.87 10.91 -4.16
C PHE A 81 -3.06 12.33 -3.66
N ASN A 82 -4.28 12.87 -3.82
CA ASN A 82 -4.59 14.23 -3.42
C ASN A 82 -5.05 14.35 -1.96
N LEU A 83 -5.30 13.23 -1.27
CA LEU A 83 -5.80 13.22 0.10
C LEU A 83 -4.72 13.54 1.13
N PHE A 84 -3.43 13.38 0.77
CA PHE A 84 -2.28 13.61 1.63
C PHE A 84 -1.27 14.52 0.93
N THR A 85 -0.62 15.38 1.70
CA THR A 85 0.50 16.21 1.22
C THR A 85 1.81 15.44 1.30
N PHE A 86 2.79 15.77 0.47
CA PHE A 86 4.12 15.14 0.57
C PHE A 86 4.82 15.39 1.91
N ALA A 87 4.54 16.52 2.57
CA ALA A 87 5.07 16.80 3.90
C ALA A 87 4.53 15.83 4.97
N GLU A 88 3.25 15.45 4.87
CA GLU A 88 2.64 14.43 5.74
C GLU A 88 3.16 13.01 5.43
N LEU A 89 3.47 12.72 4.16
CA LEU A 89 3.91 11.41 3.68
C LEU A 89 5.40 11.15 3.90
N GLY A 90 6.22 12.19 4.02
CA GLY A 90 7.66 12.07 4.25
C GLY A 90 8.44 11.49 3.07
N THR A 91 9.48 10.71 3.37
CA THR A 91 10.38 10.14 2.34
C THR A 91 9.83 8.79 1.84
N PRO A 92 9.77 8.57 0.52
CA PRO A 92 9.33 7.29 -0.01
C PRO A 92 10.39 6.21 0.14
N LEU A 93 9.92 4.98 0.30
CA LEU A 93 10.70 3.77 0.08
C LEU A 93 10.53 3.33 -1.38
N ALA A 94 11.63 3.04 -2.07
CA ALA A 94 11.60 2.47 -3.41
C ALA A 94 11.73 0.95 -3.36
N HIS A 95 10.86 0.25 -4.10
CA HIS A 95 10.96 -1.19 -4.30
C HIS A 95 10.86 -1.54 -5.78
N GLU A 96 11.69 -2.47 -6.21
CA GLU A 96 11.69 -3.04 -7.55
C GLU A 96 12.07 -4.53 -7.45
N SER A 97 11.20 -5.39 -7.96
CA SER A 97 11.49 -6.81 -8.14
C SER A 97 12.53 -7.01 -9.25
N PRO A 98 13.32 -8.09 -9.21
CA PRO A 98 14.29 -8.39 -10.27
C PRO A 98 13.64 -8.41 -11.67
N LEU A 99 14.36 -7.92 -12.68
CA LEU A 99 13.85 -7.79 -14.05
C LEU A 99 13.42 -9.12 -14.68
N ASP A 100 14.07 -10.22 -14.31
CA ASP A 100 13.76 -11.56 -14.81
C ASP A 100 12.32 -11.98 -14.41
N ASP A 101 11.86 -11.55 -13.23
CA ASP A 101 10.51 -11.86 -12.74
C ASP A 101 9.41 -11.06 -13.47
N LEU A 102 9.74 -9.98 -14.18
CA LEU A 102 8.76 -9.07 -14.79
C LEU A 102 8.20 -9.55 -16.13
N TYR A 103 8.91 -10.44 -16.82
CA TYR A 103 8.62 -10.83 -18.21
C TYR A 103 8.35 -12.34 -18.38
N HIS A 104 8.40 -13.14 -17.32
CA HIS A 104 8.25 -14.59 -17.39
C HIS A 104 6.84 -15.14 -17.11
N HIS A 105 5.83 -14.27 -17.00
CA HIS A 105 4.42 -14.70 -17.03
C HIS A 105 3.90 -14.73 -18.48
N HIS A 106 4.32 -15.74 -19.25
CA HIS A 106 3.72 -16.14 -20.52
C HIS A 106 3.21 -17.59 -20.43
#